data_AF-A0A6P2CW43-F1
#
_entry.id   AF-A0A6P2CW43-F1
#
_cell.length_a   1.000
_cell.length_b   1.000
_cell.length_c   1.000
_cell.angle_alpha   90.00
_cell.angle_beta   90.00
_cell.angle_gamma   90.00
#
_symmetry.space_group_name_H-M   'P 1'
#
loop_
_entity.id
_entity.type
_entity.pdbx_description
1 polymer ?
#
loop_
_entity_poly.entity_id
_entity_poly.type
_entity_poly.pdbx_seq_one_letter_code
_entity_poly.pdbx_strand_id
1 'polypeptide(L)'
;MVRTCAGGLLVTAIGLLVLGPSFGCRHRMIENSPAASGFNTRDLIDSASQTESEELTPVDQLAETAELLRKERQKKLEEQSKKEGGAAVTKPKRTVLCLSGGGSFGAYSAGVLVGWSERGDRPQFDVVTGISTGALIAPFAFLGPKYDPQLKRFYTELESRDLYRLRPLRALVSESFADTSPMAAQIDGFLTPEAMADLAEAHRQGRRLYIGTTEEEGKQFVVWDLGAMAARNGPGDRALMKKVLLGSAAPAGFFPAAKIDVSVNGQVFTERHVDGGVSQSVFFRPPYVAPEQRSDVAARDLAGTKVYVIVAGKLYADPEVIKPWSLAQAGKSVSTLIYAQTRGDLQRLYTICLLTGMDYYVSAIPQGYPAPLSSTEFKPKVMTAMFEEGRRVVGSSEPWRILPPGVGPGESTLSRAGPWLTFQQRGPILPISGRRGISVPPQYPVSDRGSIPAGPLQPPEK
;
A
#
# COMPACT_ATOMS: atom_id res chain seq x y z
N MET A 1 21.06 33.36 -56.98
CA MET A 1 19.84 33.96 -56.41
C MET A 1 19.80 33.64 -54.92
N VAL A 2 20.13 34.63 -54.10
CA VAL A 2 20.12 34.55 -52.63
C VAL A 2 18.76 35.02 -52.14
N ARG A 3 18.11 34.28 -51.23
CA ARG A 3 17.22 34.86 -50.21
C ARG A 3 17.35 34.06 -48.92
N THR A 4 17.97 34.71 -47.95
CA THR A 4 18.04 34.39 -46.52
C THR A 4 16.68 34.60 -45.86
N CYS A 5 16.31 33.75 -44.89
CA CYS A 5 15.33 34.07 -43.86
C CYS A 5 15.88 33.62 -42.51
N ALA A 6 16.06 34.60 -41.63
CA ALA A 6 16.63 34.49 -40.30
C ALA A 6 15.64 33.92 -39.29
N GLY A 7 16.17 33.25 -38.26
CA GLY A 7 15.43 32.77 -37.10
C GLY A 7 15.01 33.90 -36.16
N GLY A 8 13.93 33.65 -35.42
CA GLY A 8 13.48 34.48 -34.31
C GLY A 8 12.78 33.61 -33.28
N LEU A 9 13.42 33.46 -32.10
CA LEU A 9 12.80 32.96 -30.88
C LEU A 9 11.73 33.96 -30.43
N LEU A 10 10.49 33.50 -30.23
CA LEU A 10 9.45 34.31 -29.59
C LEU A 10 9.06 33.65 -28.26
N VAL A 11 9.66 34.15 -27.17
CA VAL A 11 9.15 33.96 -25.82
C VAL A 11 8.04 34.98 -25.62
N THR A 12 6.78 34.55 -25.57
CA THR A 12 5.64 35.44 -25.34
C THR A 12 5.17 35.29 -23.90
N ALA A 13 5.53 36.28 -23.08
CA ALA A 13 4.91 36.53 -21.78
C ALA A 13 3.47 37.02 -22.00
N ILE A 14 2.51 36.38 -21.35
CA ILE A 14 1.14 36.89 -21.21
C ILE A 14 0.93 37.20 -19.73
N GLY A 15 1.19 38.46 -19.37
CA GLY A 15 0.64 39.08 -18.18
C GLY A 15 -0.73 39.65 -18.52
N LEU A 16 -1.74 39.31 -17.72
CA LEU A 16 -3.08 39.87 -17.83
C LEU A 16 -3.48 40.44 -16.48
N LEU A 17 -3.48 41.77 -16.41
CA LEU A 17 -4.02 42.61 -15.35
C LEU A 17 -5.50 42.26 -15.09
N VAL A 18 -5.86 42.11 -13.81
CA VAL A 18 -7.25 42.19 -13.34
C VAL A 18 -7.31 43.26 -12.25
N LEU A 19 -7.90 44.41 -12.58
CA LEU A 19 -8.43 45.38 -11.62
C LEU A 19 -9.93 45.09 -11.43
N GLY A 20 -10.37 45.00 -10.17
CA GLY A 20 -11.64 44.41 -9.74
C GLY A 20 -12.92 45.23 -9.97
N PRO A 21 -14.05 44.77 -9.39
CA PRO A 21 -14.48 45.43 -8.16
C PRO A 21 -14.94 44.45 -7.05
N SER A 22 -14.52 44.77 -5.83
CA SER A 22 -15.24 44.55 -4.55
C SER A 22 -15.89 43.18 -4.31
N PHE A 23 -15.11 42.10 -4.33
CA PHE A 23 -15.49 40.89 -3.63
C PHE A 23 -15.19 41.06 -2.14
N GLY A 24 -16.22 40.97 -1.31
CA GLY A 24 -16.08 40.98 0.14
C GLY A 24 -14.97 40.02 0.58
N CYS A 25 -14.06 40.52 1.42
CA CYS A 25 -13.01 39.75 2.06
C CYS A 25 -13.60 38.54 2.78
N ARG A 26 -13.74 37.41 2.08
CA ARG A 26 -13.55 36.11 2.72
C ARG A 26 -12.06 35.97 2.87
N HIS A 27 -11.53 36.42 4.02
CA HIS A 27 -10.32 35.83 4.55
C HIS A 27 -10.58 34.32 4.56
N ARG A 28 -10.04 33.60 3.57
CA ARG A 28 -9.81 32.18 3.70
C ARG A 28 -8.77 32.13 4.80
N MET A 29 -9.21 31.92 6.05
CA MET A 29 -8.27 31.71 7.16
C MET A 29 -7.33 30.63 6.67
N ILE A 30 -6.06 30.99 6.47
CA ILE A 30 -5.00 30.00 6.32
C ILE A 30 -5.13 29.18 7.60
N GLU A 31 -5.45 27.90 7.46
CA GLU A 31 -5.54 27.01 8.62
C GLU A 31 -4.22 27.11 9.38
N ASN A 32 -4.28 27.17 10.71
CA ASN A 32 -3.10 27.28 11.55
C ASN A 32 -2.33 25.95 11.51
N SER A 33 -1.61 25.72 10.42
CA SER A 33 -0.80 24.54 10.19
C SER A 33 0.65 24.79 10.59
N PRO A 34 1.43 23.73 10.84
CA PRO A 34 2.85 23.91 11.14
C PRO A 34 3.60 24.58 9.98
N ALA A 35 3.32 24.18 8.72
CA ALA A 35 3.97 24.74 7.55
C ALA A 35 3.63 26.22 7.33
N ALA A 36 2.36 26.60 7.51
CA ALA A 36 1.94 28.01 7.47
C ALA A 36 2.61 28.85 8.55
N SER A 37 3.03 28.23 9.65
CA SER A 37 3.73 28.85 10.78
C SER A 37 5.26 28.81 10.66
N GLY A 38 5.80 28.36 9.52
CA GLY A 38 7.23 28.33 9.24
C GLY A 38 7.97 27.09 9.77
N PHE A 39 7.25 26.10 10.31
CA PHE A 39 7.86 24.81 10.65
C PHE A 39 8.07 23.96 9.41
N ASN A 40 9.22 23.32 9.33
CA ASN A 40 9.44 22.25 8.36
C ASN A 40 8.84 20.95 8.93
N THR A 41 7.76 20.44 8.35
CA THR A 41 7.04 19.29 8.91
C THR A 41 7.87 18.01 8.95
N ARG A 42 8.91 17.89 8.11
CA ARG A 42 9.95 16.84 8.22
C ARG A 42 10.60 16.78 9.60
N ASP A 43 10.79 17.94 10.23
CA ASP A 43 11.56 18.08 11.46
C ASP A 43 10.64 18.01 12.70
N LEU A 44 9.33 17.78 12.49
CA LEU A 44 8.35 17.56 13.54
C LEU A 44 8.22 16.06 13.80
N ILE A 45 8.75 15.62 14.94
CA ILE A 45 8.78 14.20 15.30
C ILE A 45 8.09 13.94 16.64
N ASP A 46 7.41 12.80 16.74
CA ASP A 46 7.19 12.14 18.02
C ASP A 46 8.49 11.43 18.38
N SER A 47 9.25 11.98 19.33
CA SER A 47 10.57 11.46 19.70
C SER A 47 10.53 9.99 20.11
N ALA A 48 9.50 9.54 20.83
CA ALA A 48 9.40 8.16 21.28
C ALA A 48 9.17 7.21 20.10
N SER A 49 8.20 7.53 19.24
CA SER A 49 7.88 6.75 18.06
C SER A 49 9.01 6.76 17.02
N GLN A 50 9.71 7.89 16.87
CA GLN A 50 10.84 8.05 15.96
C GLN A 50 12.04 7.25 16.43
N THR A 51 12.43 7.35 17.71
CA THR A 51 13.51 6.55 18.29
C THR A 51 13.22 5.06 18.18
N GLU A 52 11.99 4.61 18.48
CA GLU A 52 11.61 3.20 18.30
C GLU A 52 11.76 2.77 16.82
N SER A 53 11.31 3.60 15.88
CA SER A 53 11.43 3.35 14.45
C SER A 53 12.87 3.14 13.99
N GLU A 54 13.76 4.05 14.41
CA GLU A 54 15.16 4.08 14.04
C GLU A 54 15.92 2.92 14.69
N GLU A 55 15.66 2.63 15.97
CA GLU A 55 16.27 1.52 16.67
C GLU A 55 15.87 0.16 16.08
N LEU A 56 14.62 0.01 15.61
CA LEU A 56 14.15 -1.19 14.96
C LEU A 56 14.65 -1.34 13.52
N THR A 57 15.03 -0.24 12.85
CA THR A 57 15.44 -0.23 11.44
C THR A 57 16.74 0.57 11.18
N PRO A 58 17.88 0.24 11.80
CA PRO A 58 19.11 0.98 11.54
C PRO A 58 19.58 0.65 10.12
N VAL A 59 19.70 1.68 9.28
CA VAL A 59 20.03 1.52 7.85
C VAL A 59 21.46 1.00 7.67
N ASP A 60 22.37 1.40 8.54
CA ASP A 60 23.71 0.84 8.72
C ASP A 60 23.64 -0.65 9.07
N GLN A 61 22.75 -1.05 9.97
CA GLN A 61 22.57 -2.47 10.29
C GLN A 61 21.94 -3.29 9.18
N LEU A 62 21.11 -2.72 8.30
CA LEU A 62 20.65 -3.46 7.10
C LEU A 62 21.83 -3.79 6.18
N ALA A 63 22.78 -2.87 6.02
CA ALA A 63 23.99 -3.12 5.25
C ALA A 63 24.93 -4.12 5.97
N GLU A 64 25.12 -3.97 7.28
CA GLU A 64 25.91 -4.93 8.08
C GLU A 64 25.28 -6.31 8.12
N THR A 65 23.96 -6.41 8.27
CA THR A 65 23.20 -7.67 8.23
C THR A 65 23.29 -8.31 6.86
N ALA A 66 23.19 -7.53 5.78
CA ALA A 66 23.40 -8.03 4.43
C ALA A 66 24.83 -8.58 4.24
N GLU A 67 25.84 -7.90 4.78
CA GLU A 67 27.24 -8.36 4.75
C GLU A 67 27.48 -9.57 5.65
N LEU A 68 26.86 -9.63 6.83
CA LEU A 68 26.90 -10.78 7.73
C LEU A 68 26.22 -11.98 7.09
N LEU A 69 25.04 -11.82 6.49
CA LEU A 69 24.36 -12.88 5.75
C LEU A 69 25.14 -13.29 4.51
N ARG A 70 25.82 -12.37 3.82
CA ARG A 70 26.75 -12.69 2.74
C ARG A 70 27.89 -13.56 3.25
N LYS A 71 28.53 -13.18 4.36
CA LYS A 71 29.61 -13.95 5.01
C LYS A 71 29.13 -15.27 5.59
N GLU A 72 27.94 -15.32 6.17
CA GLU A 72 27.36 -16.53 6.75
C GLU A 72 26.88 -17.49 5.66
N ARG A 73 26.35 -16.98 4.54
CA ARG A 73 26.04 -17.77 3.35
C ARG A 73 27.31 -18.29 2.69
N GLN A 74 28.36 -17.47 2.60
CA GLN A 74 29.69 -17.87 2.16
C GLN A 74 30.23 -19.00 3.07
N LYS A 75 30.16 -18.82 4.39
CA LYS A 75 30.59 -19.80 5.38
C LYS A 75 29.74 -21.08 5.34
N LYS A 76 28.42 -20.99 5.17
CA LYS A 76 27.51 -22.12 5.01
C LYS A 76 27.69 -22.85 3.69
N LEU A 77 28.01 -22.15 2.59
CA LEU A 77 28.38 -22.78 1.33
C LEU A 77 29.73 -23.50 1.46
N GLU A 78 30.69 -22.89 2.16
CA GLU A 78 31.99 -23.51 2.48
C GLU A 78 31.85 -24.70 3.43
N GLU A 79 30.96 -24.63 4.43
CA GLU A 79 30.65 -25.70 5.40
C GLU A 79 29.76 -26.80 4.79
N GLN A 80 28.79 -26.48 3.93
CA GLN A 80 27.99 -27.47 3.17
C GLN A 80 28.85 -28.18 2.11
N SER A 81 29.86 -27.52 1.55
CA SER A 81 30.87 -28.23 0.74
C SER A 81 31.73 -29.20 1.58
N LYS A 82 31.68 -29.10 2.92
CA LYS A 82 32.51 -29.87 3.86
C LYS A 82 31.74 -30.87 4.74
N LYS A 83 30.44 -30.71 4.95
CA LYS A 83 29.63 -31.59 5.82
C LYS A 83 28.18 -31.69 5.35
N GLU A 84 27.81 -32.87 4.86
CA GLU A 84 26.44 -33.37 4.93
C GLU A 84 26.08 -33.61 6.42
N GLY A 85 25.04 -32.93 6.91
CA GLY A 85 24.40 -33.23 8.20
C GLY A 85 24.69 -32.28 9.36
N GLY A 86 23.76 -31.35 9.64
CA GLY A 86 23.74 -30.54 10.86
C GLY A 86 22.39 -29.86 11.08
N ALA A 87 21.75 -30.09 12.23
CA ALA A 87 20.40 -29.67 12.57
C ALA A 87 20.28 -28.14 12.81
N ALA A 88 19.17 -27.56 12.35
CA ALA A 88 18.92 -26.11 12.36
C ALA A 88 18.46 -25.58 13.73
N VAL A 89 19.09 -24.49 14.20
CA VAL A 89 18.62 -23.68 15.33
C VAL A 89 17.24 -23.10 14.98
N THR A 90 16.21 -23.42 15.76
CA THR A 90 14.84 -22.93 15.55
C THR A 90 14.73 -21.48 15.97
N LYS A 91 14.88 -20.56 15.02
CA LYS A 91 14.57 -19.13 15.19
C LYS A 91 13.05 -18.93 15.39
N PRO A 92 12.61 -17.94 16.17
CA PRO A 92 11.18 -17.64 16.33
C PRO A 92 10.57 -17.27 14.97
N LYS A 93 9.51 -17.99 14.57
CA LYS A 93 8.81 -17.81 13.30
C LYS A 93 7.95 -16.54 13.35
N ARG A 94 8.52 -15.41 12.97
CA ARG A 94 7.81 -14.12 12.89
C ARG A 94 7.05 -14.00 11.58
N THR A 95 5.90 -13.34 11.61
CA THR A 95 5.03 -13.12 10.45
C THR A 95 4.57 -11.68 10.36
N VAL A 96 4.82 -11.05 9.21
CA VAL A 96 4.39 -9.69 8.87
C VAL A 96 3.38 -9.74 7.73
N LEU A 97 2.33 -8.93 7.83
CA LEU A 97 1.35 -8.71 6.77
C LEU A 97 1.34 -7.25 6.35
N CYS A 98 1.54 -6.98 5.07
CA CYS A 98 1.43 -5.66 4.48
C CYS A 98 0.21 -5.59 3.55
N LEU A 99 -0.70 -4.64 3.81
CA LEU A 99 -1.93 -4.45 3.05
C LEU A 99 -1.87 -3.15 2.25
N SER A 100 -1.95 -3.27 0.91
CA SER A 100 -1.86 -2.10 0.04
C SER A 100 -3.15 -1.29 0.00
N GLY A 101 -3.04 -0.08 -0.55
CA GLY A 101 -4.21 0.67 -1.01
C GLY A 101 -4.83 0.11 -2.29
N GLY A 102 -6.06 0.56 -2.61
CA GLY A 102 -6.84 -0.02 -3.71
C GLY A 102 -8.34 0.30 -3.78
N GLY A 103 -8.88 1.10 -2.85
CA GLY A 103 -10.32 1.42 -2.81
C GLY A 103 -11.20 0.17 -2.75
N SER A 104 -12.24 0.08 -3.59
CA SER A 104 -13.17 -1.07 -3.62
C SER A 104 -12.50 -2.41 -3.95
N PHE A 105 -11.28 -2.41 -4.50
CA PHE A 105 -10.51 -3.62 -4.76
C PHE A 105 -10.02 -4.29 -3.46
N GLY A 106 -10.11 -3.60 -2.32
CA GLY A 106 -9.90 -4.20 -0.99
C GLY A 106 -10.81 -5.41 -0.72
N ALA A 107 -11.91 -5.56 -1.46
CA ALA A 107 -12.75 -6.75 -1.39
C ALA A 107 -11.98 -8.03 -1.73
N TYR A 108 -11.05 -7.99 -2.69
CA TYR A 108 -10.12 -9.09 -2.96
C TYR A 108 -9.30 -9.43 -1.73
N SER A 109 -8.68 -8.43 -1.10
CA SER A 109 -7.84 -8.63 0.09
C SER A 109 -8.62 -9.18 1.28
N ALA A 110 -9.86 -8.70 1.49
CA ALA A 110 -10.78 -9.26 2.46
C ALA A 110 -11.10 -10.73 2.17
N GLY A 111 -11.33 -11.06 0.89
CA GLY A 111 -11.53 -12.43 0.44
C GLY A 111 -10.35 -13.35 0.72
N VAL A 112 -9.13 -12.88 0.42
CA VAL A 112 -7.89 -13.61 0.76
C VAL A 112 -7.81 -13.88 2.26
N LEU A 113 -8.07 -12.88 3.11
CA LEU A 113 -7.96 -13.06 4.57
C LEU A 113 -9.00 -14.01 5.14
N VAL A 114 -10.26 -13.89 4.71
CA VAL A 114 -11.35 -14.78 5.16
C VAL A 114 -11.13 -16.19 4.64
N GLY A 115 -10.79 -16.36 3.36
CA GLY A 115 -10.48 -17.68 2.78
C GLY A 115 -9.28 -18.34 3.44
N TRP A 116 -8.28 -17.56 3.86
CA TRP A 116 -7.12 -18.08 4.59
C TRP A 116 -7.50 -18.59 5.98
N SER A 117 -8.40 -17.87 6.67
CA SER A 117 -8.96 -18.35 7.93
C SER A 117 -9.77 -19.63 7.74
N GLU A 118 -10.58 -19.72 6.68
CA GLU A 118 -11.36 -20.92 6.32
C GLU A 118 -10.45 -22.12 6.03
N ARG A 119 -9.26 -21.89 5.46
CA ARG A 119 -8.23 -22.92 5.26
C ARG A 119 -7.62 -23.42 6.57
N GLY A 120 -7.78 -22.69 7.66
CA GLY A 120 -7.36 -23.09 9.01
C GLY A 120 -5.89 -22.86 9.35
N ASP A 121 -5.11 -22.28 8.45
CA ASP A 121 -3.66 -22.09 8.60
C ASP A 121 -3.23 -20.62 8.44
N ARG A 122 -4.17 -19.67 8.57
CA ARG A 122 -3.86 -18.25 8.63
C ARG A 122 -3.00 -17.95 9.87
N PRO A 123 -1.78 -17.44 9.70
CA PRO A 123 -0.91 -17.14 10.83
C PRO A 123 -1.47 -15.98 11.66
N GLN A 124 -1.15 -15.98 12.95
CA GLN A 124 -1.25 -14.78 13.74
C GLN A 124 -0.08 -13.86 13.36
N PHE A 125 -0.40 -12.64 12.91
CA PHE A 125 0.62 -11.69 12.46
C PHE A 125 1.24 -10.95 13.65
N ASP A 126 2.56 -10.90 13.73
CA ASP A 126 3.30 -10.06 14.67
C ASP A 126 3.19 -8.58 14.28
N VAL A 127 3.17 -8.30 12.98
CA VAL A 127 3.01 -6.94 12.46
C VAL A 127 1.98 -6.93 11.34
N VAL A 128 1.06 -5.97 11.38
CA VAL A 128 0.18 -5.66 10.25
C VAL A 128 0.37 -4.21 9.87
N THR A 129 0.64 -3.95 8.60
CA THR A 129 0.68 -2.60 8.02
C THR A 129 -0.47 -2.40 7.05
N GLY A 130 -1.03 -1.19 6.99
CA GLY A 130 -2.15 -0.88 6.10
C GLY A 130 -2.13 0.54 5.57
N ILE A 131 -2.45 0.70 4.28
CA ILE A 131 -2.65 1.99 3.61
C ILE A 131 -4.00 1.99 2.90
N SER A 132 -4.76 3.08 2.96
CA SER A 132 -6.04 3.22 2.25
C SER A 132 -7.03 2.12 2.63
N THR A 133 -7.63 1.44 1.66
CA THR A 133 -8.46 0.26 1.91
C THR A 133 -7.74 -0.78 2.80
N GLY A 134 -6.42 -0.93 2.65
CA GLY A 134 -5.60 -1.78 3.51
C GLY A 134 -5.57 -1.31 4.97
N ALA A 135 -5.65 0.00 5.23
CA ALA A 135 -5.77 0.54 6.58
C ALA A 135 -7.13 0.20 7.22
N LEU A 136 -8.20 0.12 6.43
CA LEU A 136 -9.51 -0.32 6.91
C LEU A 136 -9.56 -1.83 7.17
N ILE A 137 -8.75 -2.62 6.46
CA ILE A 137 -8.66 -4.08 6.62
C ILE A 137 -7.72 -4.45 7.78
N ALA A 138 -6.64 -3.70 7.97
CA ALA A 138 -5.55 -4.02 8.88
C ALA A 138 -5.98 -4.32 10.32
N PRO A 139 -6.90 -3.55 10.96
CA PRO A 139 -7.38 -3.87 12.30
C PRO A 139 -8.05 -5.25 12.40
N PHE A 140 -8.93 -5.59 11.45
CA PHE A 140 -9.54 -6.92 11.40
C PHE A 140 -8.48 -8.00 11.14
N ALA A 141 -7.51 -7.69 10.25
CA ALA A 141 -6.46 -8.64 9.92
C ALA A 141 -5.55 -8.95 11.12
N PHE A 142 -5.28 -7.92 11.91
CA PHE A 142 -4.48 -7.95 13.14
C PHE A 142 -5.22 -8.64 14.28
N LEU A 143 -6.51 -8.40 14.48
CA LEU A 143 -7.25 -9.08 15.55
C LEU A 143 -7.59 -10.54 15.22
N GLY A 144 -7.60 -10.91 13.93
CA GLY A 144 -7.69 -12.30 13.48
C GLY A 144 -9.12 -12.79 13.21
N PRO A 145 -9.34 -14.11 13.10
CA PRO A 145 -10.57 -14.68 12.54
C PRO A 145 -11.88 -14.32 13.25
N LYS A 146 -11.83 -13.96 14.54
CA LYS A 146 -12.98 -13.44 15.31
C LYS A 146 -13.70 -12.28 14.59
N TYR A 147 -12.95 -11.52 13.79
CA TYR A 147 -13.38 -10.30 13.12
C TYR A 147 -13.67 -10.47 11.62
N ASP A 148 -13.50 -11.68 11.09
CA ASP A 148 -13.75 -11.98 9.67
C ASP A 148 -15.21 -11.75 9.24
N PRO A 149 -16.26 -12.00 10.05
CA PRO A 149 -17.63 -11.67 9.69
C PRO A 149 -17.84 -10.17 9.42
N GLN A 150 -17.27 -9.31 10.27
CA GLN A 150 -17.33 -7.85 10.09
C GLN A 150 -16.55 -7.42 8.85
N LEU A 151 -15.36 -8.00 8.63
CA LEU A 151 -14.55 -7.74 7.44
C LEU A 151 -15.30 -8.13 6.15
N LYS A 152 -15.92 -9.32 6.12
CA LYS A 152 -16.73 -9.78 4.99
C LYS A 152 -17.88 -8.80 4.73
N ARG A 153 -18.68 -8.50 5.74
CA ARG A 153 -19.82 -7.57 5.64
C ARG A 153 -19.41 -6.21 5.06
N PHE A 154 -18.32 -5.64 5.56
CA PHE A 154 -17.81 -4.35 5.09
C PHE A 154 -17.53 -4.35 3.58
N TYR A 155 -17.00 -5.45 3.04
CA TYR A 155 -16.61 -5.56 1.63
C TYR A 155 -17.61 -6.30 0.74
N THR A 156 -18.70 -6.86 1.25
CA THR A 156 -19.71 -7.55 0.42
C THR A 156 -21.10 -6.90 0.48
N GLU A 157 -21.41 -6.15 1.54
CA GLU A 157 -22.74 -5.58 1.75
C GLU A 157 -22.81 -4.06 1.53
N LEU A 158 -21.72 -3.33 1.81
CA LEU A 158 -21.70 -1.87 1.69
C LEU A 158 -21.62 -1.42 0.23
N GLU A 159 -22.26 -0.28 -0.05
CA GLU A 159 -22.21 0.40 -1.34
C GLU A 159 -21.73 1.86 -1.20
N SER A 160 -21.51 2.54 -2.33
CA SER A 160 -20.93 3.89 -2.35
C SER A 160 -21.63 4.87 -1.39
N ARG A 161 -22.96 4.83 -1.29
CA ARG A 161 -23.73 5.76 -0.43
C ARG A 161 -23.49 5.56 1.07
N ASP A 162 -23.06 4.37 1.47
CA ASP A 162 -22.74 4.04 2.86
C ASP A 162 -21.32 4.51 3.24
N LEU A 163 -20.52 4.90 2.25
CA LEU A 163 -19.15 5.36 2.43
C LEU A 163 -19.00 6.86 2.15
N TYR A 164 -19.65 7.37 1.12
CA TYR A 164 -19.58 8.78 0.77
C TYR A 164 -20.84 9.31 0.07
N ARG A 165 -21.03 10.63 0.14
CA ARG A 165 -22.07 11.35 -0.63
C ARG A 165 -21.43 12.38 -1.55
N LEU A 166 -21.67 12.28 -2.85
CA LEU A 166 -21.16 13.26 -3.82
C LEU A 166 -21.77 14.64 -3.59
N ARG A 167 -20.95 15.69 -3.68
CA ARG A 167 -21.36 17.09 -3.52
C ARG A 167 -20.98 17.94 -4.74
N PRO A 168 -21.61 17.72 -5.91
CA PRO A 168 -21.19 18.32 -7.18
C PRO A 168 -21.28 19.86 -7.18
N LEU A 169 -22.30 20.44 -6.54
CA LEU A 169 -22.49 21.90 -6.47
C LEU A 169 -21.52 22.61 -5.50
N ARG A 170 -20.87 21.87 -4.58
CA ARG A 170 -19.84 22.42 -3.68
C ARG A 170 -18.42 22.23 -4.21
N ALA A 171 -18.19 21.39 -5.23
CA ALA A 171 -16.85 21.19 -5.79
C ALA A 171 -16.25 22.45 -6.43
N LEU A 172 -17.09 23.40 -6.87
CA LEU A 172 -16.64 24.69 -7.41
C LEU A 172 -16.25 25.71 -6.32
N VAL A 173 -16.59 25.45 -5.05
CA VAL A 173 -16.46 26.41 -3.93
C VAL A 173 -15.83 25.79 -2.66
N SER A 174 -15.50 24.50 -2.67
CA SER A 174 -14.98 23.74 -1.51
C SER A 174 -13.92 22.72 -1.93
N GLU A 175 -13.13 22.27 -0.95
CA GLU A 175 -11.90 21.49 -1.15
C GLU A 175 -12.10 20.00 -1.51
N SER A 176 -13.33 19.49 -1.61
CA SER A 176 -13.57 18.06 -1.93
C SER A 176 -14.86 17.82 -2.70
N PHE A 177 -14.90 16.70 -3.44
CA PHE A 177 -16.05 16.28 -4.26
C PHE A 177 -17.06 15.43 -3.48
N ALA A 178 -16.73 14.98 -2.28
CA ALA A 178 -17.57 14.08 -1.49
C ALA A 178 -17.58 14.39 0.01
N ASP A 179 -18.64 13.97 0.68
CA ASP A 179 -18.81 13.96 2.14
C ASP A 179 -18.55 12.55 2.68
N THR A 180 -17.57 12.45 3.58
CA THR A 180 -17.08 11.20 4.17
C THR A 180 -17.67 10.87 5.53
N SER A 181 -18.68 11.63 5.98
CA SER A 181 -19.40 11.34 7.23
C SER A 181 -19.91 9.89 7.32
N PRO A 182 -20.41 9.24 6.24
CA PRO A 182 -20.82 7.84 6.29
C PRO A 182 -19.66 6.87 6.56
N MET A 183 -18.53 7.03 5.87
CA MET A 183 -17.31 6.25 6.15
C MET A 183 -16.82 6.45 7.59
N ALA A 184 -16.83 7.69 8.07
CA ALA A 184 -16.47 7.98 9.46
C ALA A 184 -17.39 7.24 10.45
N ALA A 185 -18.68 7.07 10.15
CA ALA A 185 -19.60 6.29 10.97
C ALA A 185 -19.30 4.79 10.93
N GLN A 186 -18.93 4.24 9.77
CA GLN A 186 -18.51 2.83 9.66
C GLN A 186 -17.25 2.55 10.48
N ILE A 187 -16.24 3.44 10.41
CA ILE A 187 -15.02 3.34 11.22
C ILE A 187 -15.35 3.42 12.72
N ASP A 188 -16.25 4.34 13.11
CA ASP A 188 -16.69 4.49 14.49
C ASP A 188 -17.37 3.22 15.02
N GLY A 189 -18.21 2.59 14.19
CA GLY A 189 -18.90 1.35 14.51
C GLY A 189 -17.98 0.15 14.70
N PHE A 190 -16.80 0.14 14.07
CA PHE A 190 -15.77 -0.87 14.32
C PHE A 190 -14.97 -0.61 15.60
N LEU A 191 -14.60 0.63 15.87
CA LEU A 191 -13.83 1.04 17.05
C LEU A 191 -14.70 1.01 18.33
N THR A 192 -15.30 -0.13 18.62
CA THR A 192 -16.05 -0.41 19.85
C THR A 192 -15.11 -0.52 21.06
N PRO A 193 -15.60 -0.39 22.30
CA PRO A 193 -14.79 -0.63 23.49
C PRO A 193 -14.11 -2.01 23.49
N GLU A 194 -14.79 -3.05 22.99
CA GLU A 194 -14.24 -4.40 22.86
C GLU A 194 -13.08 -4.43 21.85
N ALA A 195 -13.26 -3.86 20.65
CA ALA A 195 -12.20 -3.80 19.64
C ALA A 195 -10.99 -3.00 20.14
N MET A 196 -11.21 -1.90 20.87
CA MET A 196 -10.14 -1.11 21.49
C MET A 196 -9.37 -1.93 22.53
N ALA A 197 -10.07 -2.71 23.37
CA ALA A 197 -9.44 -3.58 24.35
C ALA A 197 -8.62 -4.70 23.69
N ASP A 198 -9.16 -5.34 22.65
CA ASP A 198 -8.49 -6.39 21.89
C ASP A 198 -7.23 -5.86 21.17
N LEU A 199 -7.28 -4.64 20.61
CA LEU A 199 -6.12 -3.96 20.00
C LEU A 199 -5.04 -3.66 21.04
N ALA A 200 -5.44 -3.13 22.19
CA ALA A 200 -4.54 -2.81 23.29
C ALA A 200 -3.83 -4.07 23.82
N GLU A 201 -4.57 -5.18 23.94
CA GLU A 201 -4.04 -6.45 24.41
C GLU A 201 -3.04 -7.06 23.41
N ALA A 202 -3.40 -7.09 22.13
CA ALA A 202 -2.48 -7.54 21.09
C ALA A 202 -1.18 -6.70 21.07
N HIS A 203 -1.27 -5.38 21.30
CA HIS A 203 -0.09 -4.52 21.38
C HIS A 203 0.79 -4.83 22.60
N ARG A 204 0.19 -5.07 23.77
CA ARG A 204 0.92 -5.49 24.98
C ARG A 204 1.63 -6.84 24.82
N GLN A 205 1.08 -7.72 23.99
CA GLN A 205 1.71 -9.00 23.62
C GLN A 205 2.87 -8.85 22.62
N GLY A 206 3.28 -7.63 22.28
CA GLY A 206 4.40 -7.36 21.37
C GLY A 206 4.01 -7.28 19.90
N ARG A 207 2.73 -7.43 19.56
CA ARG A 207 2.27 -7.29 18.17
C ARG A 207 2.13 -5.81 17.81
N ARG A 208 2.24 -5.44 16.53
CA ARG A 208 2.16 -4.04 16.08
C ARG A 208 1.19 -3.84 14.92
N LEU A 209 0.38 -2.78 15.00
CA LEU A 209 -0.56 -2.39 13.96
C LEU A 209 -0.23 -0.98 13.49
N TYR A 210 0.28 -0.88 12.26
CA TYR A 210 0.73 0.38 11.69
C TYR A 210 -0.14 0.82 10.52
N ILE A 211 -0.57 2.10 10.53
CA ILE A 211 -1.34 2.70 9.44
C ILE A 211 -0.54 3.82 8.79
N GLY A 212 -0.52 3.85 7.46
CA GLY A 212 0.15 4.88 6.67
C GLY A 212 -0.79 5.97 6.18
N THR A 213 -0.39 7.24 6.31
CA THR A 213 -1.06 8.40 5.71
C THR A 213 -0.03 9.29 5.00
N THR A 214 -0.48 10.23 4.17
CA THR A 214 0.38 11.30 3.67
C THR A 214 -0.04 12.63 4.30
N GLU A 215 0.89 13.29 4.99
CA GLU A 215 0.75 14.68 5.44
C GLU A 215 0.84 15.60 4.20
N GLU A 216 -0.21 16.40 3.97
CA GLU A 216 -0.50 17.04 2.68
C GLU A 216 0.46 18.20 2.35
N GLU A 217 0.84 19.02 3.33
CA GLU A 217 1.64 20.23 3.08
C GLU A 217 3.13 19.90 2.93
N GLY A 218 3.65 19.06 3.82
CA GLY A 218 5.02 18.56 3.77
C GLY A 218 5.26 17.38 2.85
N LYS A 219 4.18 16.77 2.34
CA LYS A 219 4.21 15.61 1.43
C LYS A 219 4.93 14.40 2.03
N GLN A 220 4.89 14.30 3.36
CA GLN A 220 5.58 13.25 4.11
C GLN A 220 4.67 12.05 4.32
N PHE A 221 5.23 10.84 4.18
CA PHE A 221 4.53 9.62 4.59
C PHE A 221 4.66 9.46 6.11
N VAL A 222 3.53 9.39 6.79
CA VAL A 222 3.44 9.30 8.26
C VAL A 222 2.89 7.94 8.65
N VAL A 223 3.60 7.26 9.55
CA VAL A 223 3.23 5.95 10.09
C VAL A 223 2.68 6.12 11.50
N TRP A 224 1.49 5.57 11.74
CA TRP A 224 0.77 5.65 13.01
C TRP A 224 0.69 4.28 13.67
N ASP A 225 1.04 4.17 14.96
CA ASP A 225 0.84 2.95 15.75
C ASP A 225 -0.54 2.97 16.44
N LEU A 226 -1.50 2.28 15.84
CA LEU A 226 -2.86 2.17 16.39
C LEU A 226 -2.90 1.28 17.63
N GLY A 227 -1.99 0.30 17.74
CA GLY A 227 -1.88 -0.55 18.92
C GLY A 227 -1.43 0.26 20.14
N ALA A 228 -0.46 1.16 19.95
CA ALA A 228 0.02 2.05 21.00
C ALA A 228 -1.07 3.05 21.44
N MET A 229 -1.82 3.62 20.50
CA MET A 229 -2.99 4.47 20.81
C MET A 229 -4.05 3.71 21.62
N ALA A 230 -4.37 2.49 21.22
CA ALA A 230 -5.33 1.65 21.94
C ALA A 230 -4.81 1.26 23.33
N ALA A 231 -3.52 0.95 23.46
CA ALA A 231 -2.88 0.59 24.73
C ALA A 231 -2.79 1.78 25.70
N ARG A 232 -2.51 2.98 25.19
CA ARG A 232 -2.51 4.23 25.97
C ARG A 232 -3.91 4.58 26.48
N ASN A 233 -4.94 4.39 25.64
CA ASN A 233 -6.35 4.60 25.98
C ASN A 233 -6.63 5.95 26.66
N GLY A 234 -5.96 7.02 26.22
CA GLY A 234 -6.10 8.37 26.74
C GLY A 234 -7.30 9.12 26.16
N PRO A 235 -7.66 10.28 26.74
CA PRO A 235 -8.70 11.14 26.19
C PRO A 235 -8.38 11.52 24.74
N GLY A 236 -9.25 11.12 23.81
CA GLY A 236 -9.10 11.43 22.38
C GLY A 236 -8.41 10.37 21.52
N ASP A 237 -7.82 9.30 22.10
CA ASP A 237 -7.11 8.28 21.30
C ASP A 237 -8.01 7.57 20.28
N ARG A 238 -9.23 7.19 20.69
CA ARG A 238 -10.24 6.64 19.76
C ARG A 238 -10.58 7.63 18.63
N ALA A 239 -10.67 8.93 18.95
CA ALA A 239 -10.96 9.96 17.96
C ALA A 239 -9.78 10.16 16.99
N LEU A 240 -8.55 10.10 17.49
CA LEU A 240 -7.33 10.14 16.67
C LEU A 240 -7.26 8.92 15.76
N MET A 241 -7.45 7.71 16.26
CA MET A 241 -7.48 6.48 15.45
C MET A 241 -8.51 6.57 14.32
N LYS A 242 -9.70 7.09 14.62
CA LYS A 242 -10.74 7.35 13.61
C LYS A 242 -10.27 8.34 12.54
N LYS A 243 -9.64 9.46 12.93
CA LYS A 243 -9.08 10.45 12.00
C LYS A 243 -7.97 9.85 11.14
N VAL A 244 -7.09 9.03 11.72
CA VAL A 244 -6.00 8.34 11.01
C VAL A 244 -6.54 7.34 9.98
N LEU A 245 -7.47 6.48 10.37
CA LEU A 245 -8.10 5.52 9.45
C LEU A 245 -8.85 6.24 8.32
N LEU A 246 -9.58 7.31 8.65
CA LEU A 246 -10.29 8.12 7.66
C LEU A 246 -9.34 8.83 6.70
N GLY A 247 -8.26 9.42 7.22
CA GLY A 247 -7.23 10.09 6.42
C GLY A 247 -6.51 9.12 5.50
N SER A 248 -6.12 7.95 6.02
CA SER A 248 -5.51 6.88 5.21
C SER A 248 -6.43 6.44 4.08
N ALA A 249 -7.75 6.37 4.32
CA ALA A 249 -8.75 5.98 3.33
C ALA A 249 -9.35 7.16 2.53
N ALA A 250 -8.70 8.32 2.48
CA ALA A 250 -9.18 9.52 1.78
C ALA A 250 -8.37 9.83 0.52
N PRO A 251 -8.78 9.35 -0.68
CA PRO A 251 -8.09 9.64 -1.92
C PRO A 251 -7.99 11.13 -2.16
N ALA A 252 -6.76 11.61 -2.40
CA ALA A 252 -6.47 13.03 -2.58
C ALA A 252 -7.32 13.64 -3.71
N GLY A 253 -7.89 14.81 -3.44
CA GLY A 253 -8.77 15.52 -4.39
C GLY A 253 -10.16 14.92 -4.56
N PHE A 254 -10.47 13.75 -4.01
CA PHE A 254 -11.82 13.16 -4.01
C PHE A 254 -12.51 13.36 -2.65
N PHE A 255 -11.81 12.98 -1.58
CA PHE A 255 -12.28 13.13 -0.19
C PHE A 255 -11.57 14.29 0.50
N PRO A 256 -12.21 14.94 1.50
CA PRO A 256 -11.54 15.93 2.32
C PRO A 256 -10.43 15.27 3.16
N ALA A 257 -9.31 15.97 3.31
CA ALA A 257 -8.24 15.54 4.21
C ALA A 257 -8.73 15.43 5.66
N ALA A 258 -8.24 14.44 6.39
CA ALA A 258 -8.46 14.33 7.82
C ALA A 258 -7.62 15.39 8.55
N LYS A 259 -8.26 16.15 9.42
CA LYS A 259 -7.62 17.22 10.21
C LYS A 259 -7.20 16.68 11.56
N ILE A 260 -5.90 16.57 11.79
CA ILE A 260 -5.32 16.05 13.02
C ILE A 260 -4.64 17.21 13.75
N ASP A 261 -5.03 17.43 15.01
CA ASP A 261 -4.44 18.50 15.81
C ASP A 261 -3.14 17.98 16.44
N VAL A 262 -2.07 18.75 16.26
CA VAL A 262 -0.72 18.44 16.75
C VAL A 262 -0.23 19.55 17.65
N SER A 263 0.59 19.22 18.65
CA SER A 263 1.20 20.22 19.54
C SER A 263 2.69 20.33 19.26
N VAL A 264 3.14 21.52 18.85
CA VAL A 264 4.54 21.85 18.62
C VAL A 264 4.93 22.98 19.56
N ASN A 265 5.92 22.76 20.43
CA ASN A 265 6.39 23.74 21.40
C ASN A 265 5.27 24.36 22.27
N GLY A 266 4.27 23.56 22.66
CA GLY A 266 3.12 24.00 23.46
C GLY A 266 2.03 24.76 22.69
N GLN A 267 2.18 24.96 21.38
CA GLN A 267 1.15 25.53 20.51
C GLN A 267 0.45 24.45 19.70
N VAL A 268 -0.85 24.60 19.50
CA VAL A 268 -1.67 23.65 18.73
C VAL A 268 -1.77 24.10 17.29
N PHE A 269 -1.42 23.19 16.39
CA PHE A 269 -1.56 23.32 14.94
C PHE A 269 -2.46 22.21 14.40
N THR A 270 -2.90 22.33 13.17
CA THR A 270 -3.67 21.29 12.48
C THR A 270 -2.89 20.79 11.27
N GLU A 271 -2.57 19.51 11.26
CA GLU A 271 -2.07 18.78 10.09
C GLU A 271 -3.23 18.20 9.27
N ARG A 272 -3.00 18.11 7.96
CA ARG A 272 -3.96 17.56 7.00
C ARG A 272 -3.40 16.26 6.44
N HIS A 273 -4.16 15.17 6.61
CA HIS A 273 -3.75 13.84 6.18
C HIS A 273 -4.69 13.29 5.11
N VAL A 274 -4.09 12.80 4.04
CA VAL A 274 -4.75 12.12 2.92
C VAL A 274 -4.23 10.69 2.78
N ASP A 275 -4.77 9.97 1.79
CA ASP A 275 -4.43 8.59 1.52
C ASP A 275 -2.93 8.39 1.33
N GLY A 276 -2.33 7.50 2.13
CA GLY A 276 -0.90 7.19 2.08
C GLY A 276 -0.43 6.64 0.72
N GLY A 277 -1.36 6.11 -0.08
CA GLY A 277 -1.19 5.59 -1.43
C GLY A 277 -0.55 6.58 -2.40
N VAL A 278 -0.68 7.88 -2.13
CA VAL A 278 -0.04 8.94 -2.93
C VAL A 278 1.47 9.04 -2.70
N SER A 279 1.98 8.50 -1.58
CA SER A 279 3.40 8.49 -1.24
C SER A 279 4.00 7.08 -1.25
N GLN A 280 3.27 6.07 -0.76
CA GLN A 280 3.67 4.67 -0.74
C GLN A 280 2.44 3.79 -0.97
N SER A 281 2.55 2.75 -1.79
CA SER A 281 1.45 1.82 -2.04
C SER A 281 1.42 0.65 -1.05
N VAL A 282 2.57 0.30 -0.50
CA VAL A 282 2.77 -0.71 0.56
C VAL A 282 4.01 -0.36 1.37
N PHE A 283 4.01 -0.66 2.67
CA PHE A 283 5.18 -0.45 3.53
C PHE A 283 5.39 -1.61 4.51
N PHE A 284 6.62 -1.76 5.00
CA PHE A 284 7.02 -2.81 5.93
C PHE A 284 7.53 -2.18 7.23
N ARG A 285 7.27 -2.87 8.34
CA ARG A 285 7.87 -2.59 9.65
C ARG A 285 8.34 -3.92 10.25
N PRO A 286 9.54 -3.98 10.83
CA PRO A 286 10.04 -5.21 11.43
C PRO A 286 9.22 -5.58 12.68
N PRO A 287 9.17 -6.87 13.05
CA PRO A 287 8.62 -7.31 14.33
C PRO A 287 9.25 -6.58 15.51
N TYR A 288 8.43 -6.28 16.52
CA TYR A 288 8.89 -5.58 17.72
C TYR A 288 9.93 -6.41 18.48
N VAL A 289 10.95 -5.73 18.97
CA VAL A 289 11.94 -6.25 19.90
C VAL A 289 11.94 -5.34 21.12
N ALA A 290 11.77 -5.93 22.31
CA ALA A 290 11.76 -5.19 23.58
C ALA A 290 13.11 -4.47 23.78
N PRO A 291 13.13 -3.24 24.32
CA PRO A 291 14.36 -2.46 24.49
C PRO A 291 15.51 -3.22 25.14
N GLU A 292 15.21 -4.05 26.14
CA GLU A 292 16.19 -4.83 26.90
C GLU A 292 16.86 -5.93 26.04
N GLN A 293 16.24 -6.30 24.93
CA GLN A 293 16.71 -7.32 23.98
C GLN A 293 17.34 -6.71 22.73
N ARG A 294 17.31 -5.38 22.53
CA ARG A 294 17.81 -4.73 21.30
C ARG A 294 19.33 -4.78 21.14
N SER A 295 20.08 -5.06 22.21
CA SER A 295 21.52 -5.31 22.14
C SER A 295 21.86 -6.72 21.65
N ASP A 296 20.90 -7.66 21.69
CA ASP A 296 21.06 -9.00 21.16
C ASP A 296 20.78 -9.03 19.65
N VAL A 297 21.83 -9.29 18.87
CA VAL A 297 21.74 -9.42 17.40
C VAL A 297 20.78 -10.54 17.00
N ALA A 298 20.72 -11.63 17.76
CA ALA A 298 19.81 -12.74 17.46
C ALA A 298 18.34 -12.36 17.67
N ALA A 299 18.05 -11.50 18.66
CA ALA A 299 16.70 -10.98 18.88
C ALA A 299 16.22 -10.10 17.70
N ARG A 300 17.15 -9.44 17.01
CA ARG A 300 16.87 -8.55 15.87
C ARG A 300 16.94 -9.24 14.51
N ASP A 301 17.41 -10.48 14.48
CA ASP A 301 17.53 -11.24 13.26
C ASP A 301 16.16 -11.46 12.60
N LEU A 302 16.07 -11.08 11.33
CA LEU A 302 14.86 -11.18 10.52
C LEU A 302 14.85 -12.47 9.69
N ALA A 303 15.95 -13.22 9.62
CA ALA A 303 16.03 -14.41 8.78
C ALA A 303 14.93 -15.43 9.10
N GLY A 304 14.20 -15.86 8.07
CA GLY A 304 13.05 -16.76 8.18
C GLY A 304 11.75 -16.08 8.64
N THR A 305 11.74 -14.76 8.85
CA THR A 305 10.49 -14.00 9.01
C THR A 305 9.71 -14.07 7.71
N LYS A 306 8.42 -14.38 7.80
CA LYS A 306 7.53 -14.45 6.64
C LYS A 306 6.85 -13.11 6.41
N VAL A 307 7.08 -12.50 5.25
CA VAL A 307 6.46 -11.24 4.84
C VAL A 307 5.41 -11.52 3.78
N TYR A 308 4.15 -11.40 4.17
CA TYR A 308 3.00 -11.49 3.29
C TYR A 308 2.57 -10.10 2.83
N VAL A 309 2.30 -9.95 1.55
CA VAL A 309 1.76 -8.73 0.96
C VAL A 309 0.48 -9.07 0.23
N ILE A 310 -0.61 -8.38 0.54
CA ILE A 310 -1.85 -8.50 -0.23
C ILE A 310 -2.13 -7.17 -0.92
N VAL A 311 -2.01 -7.19 -2.24
CA VAL A 311 -2.26 -6.03 -3.10
C VAL A 311 -3.76 -5.98 -3.42
N ALA A 312 -4.41 -4.91 -2.99
CA ALA A 312 -5.79 -4.59 -3.35
C ALA A 312 -5.86 -4.04 -4.79
N GLY A 313 -5.50 -4.87 -5.76
CA GLY A 313 -5.43 -4.48 -7.17
C GLY A 313 -4.65 -5.47 -8.02
N LYS A 314 -4.57 -5.16 -9.32
CA LYS A 314 -3.68 -5.86 -10.25
C LYS A 314 -2.27 -5.29 -10.17
N LEU A 315 -1.27 -6.08 -10.53
CA LEU A 315 0.12 -5.61 -10.62
C LEU A 315 0.37 -4.76 -11.89
N TYR A 316 -0.40 -5.02 -12.95
CA TYR A 316 -0.37 -4.28 -14.20
C TYR A 316 -1.77 -3.81 -14.56
N ALA A 317 -1.88 -2.56 -15.01
CA ALA A 317 -3.12 -2.02 -15.54
C ALA A 317 -3.55 -2.80 -16.79
N ASP A 318 -4.85 -3.01 -16.95
CA ASP A 318 -5.40 -3.60 -18.16
C ASP A 318 -5.27 -2.62 -19.35
N PRO A 319 -5.05 -3.12 -20.57
CA PRO A 319 -5.10 -2.28 -21.76
C PRO A 319 -6.50 -1.67 -21.94
N GLU A 320 -6.54 -0.36 -22.16
CA GLU A 320 -7.78 0.38 -22.40
C GLU A 320 -7.74 1.12 -23.74
N VAL A 321 -8.89 1.18 -24.41
CA VAL A 321 -9.07 2.05 -25.59
C VAL A 321 -9.17 3.50 -25.12
N ILE A 322 -8.16 4.31 -25.45
CA ILE A 322 -8.13 5.74 -25.11
C ILE A 322 -9.04 6.52 -26.09
N LYS A 323 -9.95 7.35 -25.56
CA LYS A 323 -10.67 8.36 -26.35
C LYS A 323 -9.82 9.63 -26.46
N PRO A 324 -9.75 10.30 -27.61
CA PRO A 324 -8.99 11.55 -27.74
C PRO A 324 -9.59 12.63 -26.83
N TRP A 325 -8.70 13.32 -26.08
CA TRP A 325 -8.86 14.49 -25.18
C TRP A 325 -10.07 14.51 -24.20
N SER A 326 -9.79 14.38 -22.90
CA SER A 326 -10.70 14.82 -21.81
C SER A 326 -9.94 14.92 -20.47
N LEU A 327 -10.49 15.64 -19.49
CA LEU A 327 -10.03 15.64 -18.09
C LEU A 327 -9.88 14.21 -17.51
N ALA A 328 -10.60 13.21 -18.07
CA ALA A 328 -10.44 11.81 -17.70
C ALA A 328 -9.02 11.26 -17.99
N GLN A 329 -8.23 11.91 -18.86
CA GLN A 329 -6.87 11.50 -19.16
C GLN A 329 -5.90 11.80 -18.01
N ALA A 330 -6.11 12.89 -17.26
CA ALA A 330 -5.29 13.21 -16.07
C ALA A 330 -5.45 12.15 -14.97
N GLY A 331 -6.68 11.68 -14.72
CA GLY A 331 -6.95 10.59 -13.77
C GLY A 331 -6.30 9.26 -14.16
N LYS A 332 -6.21 8.95 -15.47
CA LYS A 332 -5.51 7.75 -15.97
C LYS A 332 -3.99 7.82 -15.75
N SER A 333 -3.38 9.01 -15.86
CA SER A 333 -1.96 9.19 -15.55
C SER A 333 -1.67 8.95 -14.06
N VAL A 334 -2.54 9.42 -13.16
CA VAL A 334 -2.44 9.14 -11.72
C VAL A 334 -2.58 7.65 -11.43
N SER A 335 -3.57 6.97 -12.03
CA SER A 335 -3.72 5.52 -11.89
C SER A 335 -2.48 4.76 -12.39
N THR A 336 -1.91 5.15 -13.52
CA THR A 336 -0.68 4.56 -14.06
C THR A 336 0.50 4.71 -13.10
N LEU A 337 0.63 5.88 -12.47
CA LEU A 337 1.65 6.12 -11.45
C LEU A 337 1.47 5.22 -10.23
N ILE A 338 0.24 5.03 -9.75
CA ILE A 338 -0.06 4.12 -8.62
C ILE A 338 0.35 2.69 -8.94
N TYR A 339 0.04 2.17 -10.14
CA TYR A 339 0.50 0.83 -10.56
C TYR A 339 2.03 0.74 -10.63
N ALA A 340 2.70 1.77 -11.17
CA ALA A 340 4.16 1.79 -11.24
C ALA A 340 4.81 1.86 -9.86
N GLN A 341 4.28 2.69 -8.96
CA GLN A 341 4.74 2.81 -7.58
C GLN A 341 4.52 1.52 -6.80
N THR A 342 3.36 0.87 -6.94
CA THR A 342 3.09 -0.44 -6.33
C THR A 342 4.13 -1.47 -6.74
N ARG A 343 4.48 -1.54 -8.03
CA ARG A 343 5.56 -2.45 -8.49
C ARG A 343 6.92 -2.07 -7.89
N GLY A 344 7.23 -0.78 -7.83
CA GLY A 344 8.48 -0.29 -7.22
C GLY A 344 8.60 -0.61 -5.73
N ASP A 345 7.52 -0.42 -4.96
CA ASP A 345 7.49 -0.73 -3.53
C ASP A 345 7.59 -2.24 -3.28
N LEU A 346 6.93 -3.06 -4.10
CA LEU A 346 7.06 -4.52 -4.05
C LEU A 346 8.49 -5.00 -4.36
N GLN A 347 9.15 -4.37 -5.34
CA GLN A 347 10.56 -4.64 -5.65
C GLN A 347 11.47 -4.22 -4.49
N ARG A 348 11.24 -3.04 -3.88
CA ARG A 348 11.99 -2.59 -2.70
C ARG A 348 11.84 -3.56 -1.53
N LEU A 349 10.61 -3.99 -1.25
CA LEU A 349 10.34 -4.94 -0.17
C LEU A 349 10.97 -6.32 -0.44
N TYR A 350 10.94 -6.79 -1.68
CA TYR A 350 11.66 -8.01 -2.07
C TYR A 350 13.17 -7.88 -1.84
N THR A 351 13.78 -6.75 -2.19
CA THR A 351 15.20 -6.49 -1.91
C THR A 351 15.48 -6.50 -0.41
N ILE A 352 14.63 -5.89 0.42
CA ILE A 352 14.77 -5.95 1.88
C ILE A 352 14.72 -7.40 2.35
N CYS A 353 13.75 -8.20 1.86
CA CYS A 353 13.64 -9.61 2.23
C CYS A 353 14.89 -10.40 1.83
N LEU A 354 15.41 -10.21 0.63
CA LEU A 354 16.64 -10.84 0.16
C LEU A 354 17.85 -10.48 1.03
N LEU A 355 18.00 -9.20 1.37
CA LEU A 355 19.13 -8.69 2.15
C LEU A 355 19.10 -9.16 3.61
N THR A 356 17.94 -9.55 4.13
CA THR A 356 17.72 -9.93 5.53
C THR A 356 17.35 -11.40 5.73
N GLY A 357 17.29 -12.18 4.65
CA GLY A 357 16.92 -13.60 4.70
C GLY A 357 15.46 -13.86 5.05
N MET A 358 14.56 -12.88 4.89
CA MET A 358 13.12 -13.05 5.06
C MET A 358 12.50 -13.76 3.86
N ASP A 359 11.38 -14.45 4.10
CA ASP A 359 10.57 -15.05 3.05
C ASP A 359 9.55 -14.03 2.52
N TYR A 360 9.45 -13.91 1.20
CA TYR A 360 8.59 -12.95 0.53
C TYR A 360 7.40 -13.65 -0.13
N TYR A 361 6.18 -13.19 0.16
CA TYR A 361 4.94 -13.75 -0.37
C TYR A 361 3.99 -12.64 -0.80
N VAL A 362 3.54 -12.64 -2.06
CA VAL A 362 2.62 -11.64 -2.59
C VAL A 362 1.38 -12.29 -3.16
N SER A 363 0.21 -11.75 -2.83
CA SER A 363 -1.04 -12.03 -3.51
C SER A 363 -1.62 -10.73 -4.07
N ALA A 364 -2.14 -10.79 -5.28
CA ALA A 364 -2.75 -9.66 -5.99
C ALA A 364 -3.90 -10.19 -6.84
N ILE A 365 -4.81 -9.31 -7.27
CA ILE A 365 -5.88 -9.72 -8.19
C ILE A 365 -5.23 -10.37 -9.43
N PRO A 366 -5.62 -11.61 -9.78
CA PRO A 366 -5.05 -12.28 -10.94
C PRO A 366 -5.18 -11.42 -12.20
N GLN A 367 -4.11 -11.36 -12.99
CA GLN A 367 -4.05 -10.43 -14.12
C GLN A 367 -5.18 -10.67 -15.15
N GLY A 368 -5.59 -11.93 -15.33
CA GLY A 368 -6.69 -12.32 -16.21
C GLY A 368 -8.10 -12.11 -15.65
N TYR A 369 -8.24 -11.79 -14.36
CA TYR A 369 -9.55 -11.55 -13.75
C TYR A 369 -10.16 -10.24 -14.30
N PRO A 370 -11.42 -10.20 -14.76
CA PRO A 370 -12.04 -9.01 -15.31
C PRO A 370 -12.48 -8.03 -14.21
N ALA A 371 -11.50 -7.46 -13.50
CA ALA A 371 -11.73 -6.48 -12.45
C ALA A 371 -12.41 -5.21 -13.01
N PRO A 372 -13.25 -4.53 -12.21
CA PRO A 372 -13.77 -3.21 -12.57
C PRO A 372 -12.62 -2.21 -12.80
N LEU A 373 -12.83 -1.25 -13.72
CA LEU A 373 -11.83 -0.21 -14.02
C LEU A 373 -11.72 0.86 -12.93
N SER A 374 -12.79 1.09 -12.18
CA SER A 374 -12.84 2.10 -11.12
C SER A 374 -12.73 1.45 -9.75
N SER A 375 -11.75 1.88 -8.96
CA SER A 375 -11.59 1.54 -7.54
C SER A 375 -12.40 2.45 -6.60
N THR A 376 -13.06 3.49 -7.11
CA THR A 376 -13.84 4.44 -6.29
C THR A 376 -15.35 4.15 -6.32
N GLU A 377 -15.79 3.20 -7.14
CA GLU A 377 -17.16 2.70 -7.17
C GLU A 377 -17.31 1.46 -6.29
N PHE A 378 -18.21 1.52 -5.31
CA PHE A 378 -18.49 0.44 -4.37
C PHE A 378 -19.85 -0.15 -4.71
N LYS A 379 -19.83 -1.28 -5.41
CA LYS A 379 -21.01 -2.02 -5.88
C LYS A 379 -21.00 -3.42 -5.27
N PRO A 380 -21.96 -3.77 -4.40
CA PRO A 380 -21.97 -5.04 -3.66
C PRO A 380 -21.77 -6.27 -4.56
N LYS A 381 -22.44 -6.32 -5.72
CA LYS A 381 -22.28 -7.43 -6.69
C LYS A 381 -20.84 -7.58 -7.19
N VAL A 382 -20.17 -6.47 -7.48
CA VAL A 382 -18.80 -6.46 -8.00
C VAL A 382 -17.80 -6.78 -6.89
N MET A 383 -17.99 -6.18 -5.72
CA MET A 383 -17.11 -6.42 -4.57
C MET A 383 -17.24 -7.84 -4.03
N THR A 384 -18.46 -8.40 -3.98
CA THR A 384 -18.68 -9.81 -3.64
C THR A 384 -17.96 -10.74 -4.63
N ALA A 385 -18.02 -10.47 -5.93
CA ALA A 385 -17.28 -11.29 -6.91
C ALA A 385 -15.75 -11.21 -6.70
N MET A 386 -15.21 -10.02 -6.42
CA MET A 386 -13.78 -9.85 -6.09
C MET A 386 -13.40 -10.54 -4.78
N PHE A 387 -14.27 -10.50 -3.78
CA PHE A 387 -14.10 -11.19 -2.51
C PHE A 387 -14.04 -12.72 -2.70
N GLU A 388 -14.96 -13.28 -3.47
CA GLU A 388 -14.93 -14.71 -3.80
C GLU A 388 -13.69 -15.09 -4.63
N GLU A 389 -13.21 -14.21 -5.51
CA GLU A 389 -11.94 -14.44 -6.21
C GLU A 389 -10.74 -14.47 -5.25
N GLY A 390 -10.69 -13.57 -4.26
CA GLY A 390 -9.67 -13.62 -3.20
C GLY A 390 -9.70 -14.92 -2.41
N ARG A 391 -10.90 -15.38 -2.01
CA ARG A 391 -11.11 -16.67 -1.34
C ARG A 391 -10.65 -17.84 -2.22
N ARG A 392 -10.97 -17.81 -3.51
CA ARG A 392 -10.55 -18.85 -4.47
C ARG A 392 -9.04 -18.88 -4.64
N VAL A 393 -8.39 -17.72 -4.78
CA VAL A 393 -6.93 -17.64 -4.96
C VAL A 393 -6.22 -18.20 -3.74
N VAL A 394 -6.59 -17.78 -2.53
CA VAL A 394 -5.92 -18.27 -1.31
C VAL A 394 -6.19 -19.76 -1.03
N GLY A 395 -7.31 -20.29 -1.51
CA GLY A 395 -7.62 -21.72 -1.45
C GLY A 395 -6.87 -22.58 -2.48
N SER A 396 -6.12 -21.98 -3.40
CA SER A 396 -5.33 -22.72 -4.40
C SER A 396 -4.04 -23.30 -3.81
N SER A 397 -3.37 -24.17 -4.58
CA SER A 397 -2.08 -24.78 -4.19
C SER A 397 -0.92 -23.78 -4.19
N GLU A 398 -1.00 -22.70 -4.98
CA GLU A 398 0.04 -21.67 -5.11
C GLU A 398 -0.54 -20.24 -4.96
N PRO A 399 -1.05 -19.88 -3.77
CA PRO A 399 -1.73 -18.61 -3.56
C PRO A 399 -0.79 -17.40 -3.46
N TRP A 400 0.52 -17.66 -3.33
CA TRP A 400 1.55 -16.66 -3.05
C TRP A 400 2.62 -16.68 -4.11
N ARG A 401 2.85 -15.53 -4.72
CA ARG A 401 4.02 -15.27 -5.55
C ARG A 401 5.24 -15.02 -4.65
N ILE A 402 6.36 -15.67 -4.95
CA ILE A 402 7.62 -15.55 -4.18
C ILE A 402 8.68 -14.66 -4.83
N LEU A 403 8.37 -14.07 -5.98
CA LEU A 403 9.23 -13.16 -6.73
C LEU A 403 8.55 -11.79 -6.87
N PRO A 404 9.28 -10.68 -7.03
CA PRO A 404 8.66 -9.37 -7.23
C PRO A 404 8.04 -9.27 -8.64
N PRO A 405 7.12 -8.33 -8.90
CA PRO A 405 6.69 -8.03 -10.27
C PRO A 405 7.87 -7.61 -11.15
N GLY A 406 7.82 -7.96 -12.44
CA GLY A 406 8.84 -7.63 -13.44
C GLY A 406 9.69 -8.83 -13.87
N VAL A 407 9.58 -9.98 -13.19
CA VAL A 407 10.35 -11.19 -13.50
C VAL A 407 9.49 -12.36 -14.01
N GLY A 408 8.16 -12.24 -13.92
CA GLY A 408 7.24 -13.26 -14.41
C GLY A 408 7.12 -13.27 -15.95
N PRO A 409 6.54 -14.33 -16.53
CA PRO A 409 6.27 -14.39 -17.97
C PRO A 409 5.50 -13.15 -18.45
N GLY A 410 6.10 -12.40 -19.38
CA GLY A 410 5.48 -11.23 -20.01
C GLY A 410 5.57 -9.93 -19.21
N GLU A 411 6.23 -9.96 -18.05
CA GLU A 411 6.36 -8.80 -17.16
C GLU A 411 7.60 -7.96 -17.42
N SER A 412 8.57 -8.49 -18.17
CA SER A 412 9.77 -7.78 -18.57
C SER A 412 9.43 -6.52 -19.38
N THR A 413 10.22 -5.46 -19.19
CA THR A 413 10.10 -4.20 -19.93
C THR A 413 9.99 -4.44 -21.43
N LEU A 414 9.04 -3.76 -22.07
CA LEU A 414 8.91 -3.76 -23.52
C LEU A 414 10.01 -2.88 -24.12
N SER A 415 10.83 -3.48 -24.98
CA SER A 415 11.85 -2.79 -25.76
C SER A 415 11.48 -2.80 -27.24
N ARG A 416 11.66 -1.68 -27.95
CA ARG A 416 11.44 -1.59 -29.40
C ARG A 416 12.48 -0.66 -30.04
N ALA A 417 13.01 -1.05 -31.19
CA ALA A 417 13.90 -0.22 -32.01
C ALA A 417 13.13 0.49 -33.16
N GLY A 418 11.87 0.12 -33.40
CA GLY A 418 11.06 0.67 -34.50
C GLY A 418 9.56 0.46 -34.30
N PRO A 419 8.73 0.95 -35.25
CA PRO A 419 7.27 0.93 -35.13
C PRO A 419 6.62 -0.38 -35.61
N TRP A 420 7.36 -1.26 -36.26
CA TRP A 420 6.85 -2.52 -36.81
C TRP A 420 6.84 -3.59 -35.72
N LEU A 421 5.64 -4.00 -35.30
CA LEU A 421 5.44 -4.93 -34.20
C LEU A 421 4.82 -6.23 -34.69
N THR A 422 5.26 -7.34 -34.12
CA THR A 422 4.62 -8.65 -34.30
C THR A 422 3.79 -8.96 -33.06
N PHE A 423 2.58 -9.49 -33.25
CA PHE A 423 1.80 -10.00 -32.13
C PHE A 423 2.43 -11.30 -31.61
N GLN A 424 2.85 -11.28 -30.34
CA GLN A 424 3.34 -12.46 -29.63
C GLN A 424 2.80 -12.42 -28.21
N GLN A 425 2.13 -13.48 -27.79
CA GLN A 425 1.69 -13.61 -26.40
C GLN A 425 2.90 -13.88 -25.50
N ARG A 426 3.18 -12.98 -24.55
CA ARG A 426 4.33 -13.08 -23.63
C ARG A 426 3.94 -13.48 -22.21
N GLY A 427 2.66 -13.34 -21.84
CA GLY A 427 2.14 -13.57 -20.49
C GLY A 427 0.66 -13.97 -20.49
N PRO A 428 -0.03 -13.90 -19.34
CA PRO A 428 -1.45 -14.23 -19.26
C PRO A 428 -2.28 -13.31 -20.15
N ILE A 429 -3.41 -13.84 -20.65
CA ILE A 429 -4.35 -13.05 -21.47
C ILE A 429 -4.93 -11.94 -20.59
N LEU A 430 -4.76 -10.70 -21.03
CA LEU A 430 -5.28 -9.53 -20.35
C LEU A 430 -6.70 -9.23 -20.84
N PRO A 431 -7.67 -8.97 -19.96
CA PRO A 431 -8.96 -8.46 -20.40
C PRO A 431 -8.76 -7.08 -21.05
N ILE A 432 -9.33 -6.89 -22.25
CA ILE A 432 -9.31 -5.59 -22.94
C ILE A 432 -10.67 -4.94 -22.76
N SER A 433 -10.70 -3.73 -22.21
CA SER A 433 -11.96 -3.00 -22.04
C SER A 433 -12.40 -2.32 -23.35
N GLY A 434 -13.46 -2.85 -23.98
CA GLY A 434 -14.00 -2.41 -25.28
C GLY A 434 -15.33 -1.64 -25.23
N ARG A 435 -15.75 -1.03 -26.36
CA ARG A 435 -16.95 -0.15 -26.52
C ARG A 435 -18.32 -0.82 -26.26
N ARG A 436 -18.40 -2.15 -26.24
CA ARG A 436 -19.56 -2.93 -25.82
C ARG A 436 -18.99 -4.04 -24.96
N GLY A 437 -19.44 -4.17 -23.71
CA GLY A 437 -18.85 -5.01 -22.65
C GLY A 437 -18.86 -6.53 -22.92
N ILE A 438 -18.30 -6.96 -24.05
CA ILE A 438 -18.08 -8.35 -24.42
C ILE A 438 -16.58 -8.60 -24.27
N SER A 439 -16.21 -9.27 -23.18
CA SER A 439 -14.95 -9.99 -23.10
C SER A 439 -15.08 -11.21 -24.01
N VAL A 440 -14.21 -11.33 -25.01
CA VAL A 440 -13.99 -12.62 -25.68
C VAL A 440 -12.57 -13.07 -25.33
N PRO A 441 -12.38 -13.91 -24.30
CA PRO A 441 -11.16 -14.66 -24.20
C PRO A 441 -11.31 -15.98 -24.99
N PRO A 442 -10.40 -16.31 -25.92
CA PRO A 442 -10.22 -17.72 -26.29
C PRO A 442 -9.69 -18.47 -25.05
N GLN A 443 -10.33 -19.59 -24.72
CA GLN A 443 -9.95 -20.47 -23.61
C GLN A 443 -8.67 -21.23 -23.94
N TYR A 444 -7.60 -21.08 -23.14
CA TYR A 444 -6.46 -22.00 -23.09
C TYR A 444 -5.81 -22.00 -21.69
N PRO A 445 -5.18 -23.11 -21.25
CA PRO A 445 -4.85 -23.36 -19.86
C PRO A 445 -3.85 -22.37 -19.27
N VAL A 446 -4.07 -22.02 -18.00
CA VAL A 446 -3.19 -21.20 -17.17
C VAL A 446 -1.97 -22.05 -16.81
N SER A 447 -0.78 -21.63 -17.23
CA SER A 447 0.49 -22.25 -16.81
C SER A 447 0.98 -21.62 -15.51
N ASP A 448 0.76 -22.35 -14.44
CA ASP A 448 1.22 -22.29 -13.05
C ASP A 448 2.70 -22.68 -12.87
N ARG A 449 3.63 -22.04 -13.60
CA ARG A 449 5.07 -22.26 -13.34
C ARG A 449 5.68 -21.16 -12.49
N GLY A 450 5.59 -21.36 -11.17
CA GLY A 450 6.56 -20.87 -10.21
C GLY A 450 7.81 -21.74 -10.23
N SER A 451 8.80 -21.42 -11.06
CA SER A 451 10.20 -21.83 -10.83
C SER A 451 11.13 -21.01 -11.72
N ILE A 452 12.17 -20.45 -11.12
CA ILE A 452 13.41 -20.17 -11.86
C ILE A 452 14.11 -21.54 -11.96
N PRO A 453 14.40 -22.07 -13.15
CA PRO A 453 15.33 -23.17 -13.27
C PRO A 453 16.66 -22.71 -12.66
N ALA A 454 17.17 -23.43 -11.67
CA ALA A 454 18.58 -23.35 -11.30
C ALA A 454 19.40 -23.85 -12.50
N GLY A 455 19.62 -22.99 -13.48
CA GLY A 455 20.63 -23.20 -14.50
C GLY A 455 21.99 -22.93 -13.85
N PRO A 456 22.97 -23.84 -13.94
CA PRO A 456 24.30 -23.54 -13.49
C PRO A 456 24.81 -22.33 -14.28
N LEU A 457 25.18 -21.26 -13.57
CA LEU A 457 26.06 -20.23 -14.11
C LEU A 457 27.36 -20.94 -14.48
N GLN A 458 27.49 -21.35 -15.74
CA GLN A 458 28.80 -21.71 -16.26
C GLN A 458 29.66 -20.43 -16.20
N PRO A 459 30.84 -20.47 -15.56
CA PRO A 459 31.76 -19.36 -15.63
C PRO A 459 32.12 -19.08 -17.09
N PRO A 460 32.41 -17.81 -17.46
CA PRO A 460 32.85 -17.50 -18.81
C PRO A 460 34.05 -18.37 -19.16
N GLU A 461 33.96 -19.07 -20.30
CA GLU A 461 35.11 -19.77 -20.87
C GLU A 461 36.25 -18.76 -21.04
N LYS A 462 37.44 -19.17 -20.56
CA LYS A 462 38.67 -18.38 -20.62
C LYS A 462 39.20 -18.25 -22.03
#